data_AF-A0AA88HUN4-F1
#
_entry.id   AF-A0AA88HUN4-F1
#
_cell.length_a   1.000
_cell.length_b   1.000
_cell.length_c   1.000
_cell.angle_alpha   90.00
_cell.angle_beta   90.00
_cell.angle_gamma   90.00
#
_symmetry.space_group_name_H-M   'P 1'
#
loop_
_entity.id
_entity.type
_entity.pdbx_description
1 polymer ?
#
loop_
_entity_poly.entity_id
_entity_poly.type
_entity_poly.pdbx_seq_one_letter_code
_entity_poly.pdbx_strand_id
1 'polypeptide(L)'
;MYVYDTKTGKEFVLPDMRGVAETTNIMYHRTTGKEITPLSFKPNNAPTYASVFFENNQKQPPVVVIPKKPKETNDQHIKLLILDHFQRSVAVGSDVIKCYLSSVLKKDTVKSKEKWMSFGVKICEKEEDITPLSLIKIEEGGSVQEIDKTSLKSEDDITDDRWLV
;
A
#
# COMPACT_ATOMS: atom_id res chain seq x y z
N MET A 1 -38.01 -32.34 -27.70
CA MET A 1 -38.20 -32.76 -26.29
C MET A 1 -39.61 -32.36 -25.90
N TYR A 2 -40.44 -33.29 -25.41
CA TYR A 2 -41.82 -33.01 -25.02
C TYR A 2 -41.87 -32.73 -23.52
N VAL A 3 -42.65 -31.75 -23.10
CA VAL A 3 -42.92 -31.49 -21.68
C VAL A 3 -44.40 -31.71 -21.44
N TYR A 4 -44.69 -32.57 -20.46
CA TYR A 4 -46.03 -32.97 -20.08
C TYR A 4 -46.51 -32.11 -18.90
N ASP A 5 -47.62 -31.39 -19.07
CA ASP A 5 -48.24 -30.65 -17.97
C ASP A 5 -49.18 -31.57 -17.19
N THR A 6 -48.78 -31.95 -15.98
CA THR A 6 -49.54 -32.85 -15.11
C THR A 6 -50.83 -32.26 -14.55
N LYS A 7 -51.06 -30.95 -14.67
CA LYS A 7 -52.31 -30.32 -14.21
C LYS A 7 -53.35 -30.20 -15.31
N THR A 8 -52.93 -29.98 -16.55
CA THR A 8 -53.86 -29.80 -17.69
C THR A 8 -53.94 -31.03 -18.60
N GLY A 9 -53.03 -31.99 -18.44
CA GLY A 9 -53.01 -33.26 -19.19
C GLY A 9 -52.67 -33.11 -20.67
N LYS A 10 -52.07 -31.98 -21.06
CA LYS A 10 -51.72 -31.68 -22.45
C LYS A 10 -50.23 -31.78 -22.69
N GLU A 11 -49.88 -32.37 -23.81
CA GLU A 11 -48.51 -32.43 -24.32
C GLU A 11 -48.22 -31.22 -25.21
N PHE A 12 -47.08 -30.56 -24.96
CA PHE A 12 -46.60 -29.48 -25.79
C PHE A 12 -45.29 -29.87 -26.46
N VAL A 13 -45.19 -29.57 -27.75
CA VAL A 13 -43.95 -29.73 -28.52
C VAL A 13 -43.13 -28.47 -28.36
N LEU A 14 -41.94 -28.57 -27.76
CA LEU A 14 -41.00 -27.45 -27.75
C LEU A 14 -40.46 -27.23 -29.17
N PRO A 15 -40.46 -25.99 -29.70
CA PRO A 15 -39.86 -25.69 -30.99
C PRO A 15 -38.34 -25.96 -30.98
N ASP A 16 -37.79 -26.33 -32.14
CA ASP A 16 -36.39 -26.70 -32.31
C ASP A 16 -35.46 -25.50 -32.06
N MET A 17 -34.75 -25.53 -30.93
CA MET A 17 -33.89 -24.44 -30.44
C MET A 17 -32.48 -24.54 -31.03
N ARG A 18 -32.37 -24.56 -32.36
CA ARG A 18 -31.08 -24.37 -33.04
C ARG A 18 -30.95 -22.92 -33.50
N GLY A 19 -30.60 -22.05 -32.55
CA GLY A 19 -30.32 -20.65 -32.85
C GLY A 19 -30.48 -19.76 -31.63
N VAL A 20 -29.36 -19.50 -30.96
CA VAL A 20 -29.10 -18.33 -30.10
C VAL A 20 -30.20 -17.97 -29.11
N ALA A 21 -30.07 -18.44 -27.87
CA ALA A 21 -30.55 -17.68 -26.72
C ALA A 21 -29.57 -17.92 -25.57
N GLU A 22 -28.89 -16.86 -25.15
CA GLU A 22 -28.30 -16.80 -23.81
C GLU A 22 -29.39 -17.21 -22.82
N THR A 23 -29.25 -18.38 -22.20
CA THR A 23 -30.18 -18.83 -21.18
C THR A 23 -29.99 -17.94 -19.95
N THR A 24 -30.71 -16.81 -19.91
CA THR A 24 -31.01 -16.12 -18.67
C THR A 24 -31.92 -17.03 -17.87
N ASN A 25 -31.33 -17.83 -16.96
CA ASN A 25 -32.10 -18.62 -16.00
C ASN A 25 -32.90 -17.64 -15.13
N ILE A 26 -34.15 -17.40 -15.48
CA ILE A 26 -35.08 -16.60 -14.70
C ILE A 26 -35.31 -17.36 -13.39
N MET A 27 -34.89 -16.77 -12.27
CA MET A 27 -35.07 -17.37 -10.95
C MET A 27 -36.37 -16.87 -10.34
N TYR A 28 -37.09 -17.76 -9.68
CA TYR A 28 -38.34 -17.42 -8.98
C TYR A 28 -38.23 -17.78 -7.51
N HIS A 29 -38.79 -16.92 -6.67
CA HIS A 29 -38.92 -17.19 -5.25
C HIS A 29 -39.96 -18.28 -5.02
N ARG A 30 -39.52 -19.45 -4.54
CA ARG A 30 -40.35 -20.67 -4.46
C ARG A 30 -41.69 -20.48 -3.75
N THR A 31 -41.77 -19.64 -2.73
CA THR A 31 -42.99 -19.43 -1.94
C THR A 31 -43.88 -18.30 -2.42
N THR A 32 -43.34 -17.32 -3.16
CA THR A 32 -44.11 -16.14 -3.59
C THR A 32 -44.32 -16.06 -5.10
N GLY A 33 -43.65 -16.92 -5.88
CA GLY A 33 -43.70 -16.94 -7.34
C GLY A 33 -43.13 -15.69 -8.00
N LYS A 34 -42.57 -14.75 -7.23
CA LYS A 34 -41.98 -13.52 -7.75
C LYS A 34 -40.64 -13.81 -8.39
N GLU A 35 -40.39 -13.15 -9.52
CA GLU A 35 -39.09 -13.17 -10.18
C GLU A 35 -38.02 -12.57 -9.25
N ILE A 36 -36.85 -13.21 -9.20
CA ILE A 36 -35.67 -12.76 -8.49
C ILE A 36 -34.55 -12.61 -9.51
N THR A 37 -33.94 -11.44 -9.56
CA THR A 37 -32.70 -11.22 -10.32
C THR A 37 -31.52 -11.32 -9.35
N PRO A 38 -30.66 -12.35 -9.44
CA PRO A 38 -29.45 -12.38 -8.62
C PRO A 38 -28.57 -11.19 -8.96
N LEU A 39 -28.20 -10.40 -7.95
CA LEU A 39 -27.20 -9.36 -8.13
C LEU A 39 -25.82 -10.02 -8.19
N SER A 40 -25.24 -10.08 -9.39
CA SER A 40 -23.83 -10.45 -9.55
C SER A 40 -22.97 -9.25 -9.20
N PHE A 41 -22.27 -9.33 -8.07
CA PHE A 41 -21.18 -8.41 -7.77
C PHE A 41 -19.99 -8.79 -8.64
N LYS A 42 -19.79 -8.07 -9.74
CA LYS A 42 -18.50 -8.07 -10.43
C LYS A 42 -17.60 -7.08 -9.69
N PRO A 43 -16.50 -7.51 -9.07
CA PRO A 43 -15.54 -6.56 -8.53
C PRO A 43 -15.06 -5.67 -9.67
N ASN A 44 -15.17 -4.35 -9.49
CA ASN A 44 -14.86 -3.37 -10.54
C ASN A 44 -13.35 -3.34 -10.90
N ASN A 45 -12.49 -3.88 -10.03
CA ASN A 45 -11.04 -3.88 -10.22
C ASN A 45 -10.50 -5.31 -10.13
N ALA A 46 -9.75 -5.72 -11.15
CA ALA A 46 -8.93 -6.93 -11.08
C ALA A 46 -7.79 -6.73 -10.06
N PRO A 47 -7.34 -7.79 -9.37
CA PRO A 47 -6.18 -7.70 -8.49
C PRO A 47 -4.93 -7.37 -9.31
N THR A 48 -4.12 -6.44 -8.81
CA THR A 48 -2.82 -6.08 -9.40
C THR A 48 -1.70 -6.74 -8.63
N TYR A 49 -0.84 -7.50 -9.31
CA TYR A 49 0.34 -8.12 -8.71
C TYR A 49 1.48 -7.11 -8.58
N ALA A 50 2.31 -7.25 -7.56
CA ALA A 50 3.48 -6.38 -7.35
C ALA A 50 4.48 -6.41 -8.52
N SER A 51 4.60 -7.55 -9.23
CA SER A 51 5.45 -7.67 -10.42
C SER A 51 5.08 -6.66 -11.51
N VAL A 52 3.79 -6.36 -11.67
CA VAL A 52 3.27 -5.40 -12.66
C VAL A 52 3.82 -4.00 -12.41
N PHE A 53 3.99 -3.60 -11.14
CA PHE A 53 4.59 -2.31 -10.80
C PHE A 53 6.03 -2.22 -11.33
N PHE A 54 6.86 -3.22 -11.06
CA PHE A 54 8.27 -3.20 -11.44
C PHE A 54 8.48 -3.36 -12.95
N GLU A 55 7.62 -4.11 -13.63
CA GLU A 55 7.61 -4.19 -15.10
C GLU A 55 7.32 -2.84 -15.74
N ASN A 56 6.28 -2.14 -15.25
CA ASN A 56 5.89 -0.83 -15.75
C ASN A 56 6.90 0.27 -15.38
N ASN A 57 7.57 0.14 -14.23
CA ASN A 57 8.56 1.11 -13.73
C ASN A 57 10.00 0.77 -14.15
N GLN A 58 10.18 0.06 -15.28
CA GLN A 58 11.49 -0.25 -15.87
C GLN A 58 12.47 -0.94 -14.91
N LYS A 59 11.96 -1.75 -13.96
CA LYS A 59 12.76 -2.41 -12.92
C LYS A 59 13.61 -1.43 -12.10
N GLN A 60 13.10 -0.21 -11.90
CA GLN A 60 13.67 0.78 -11.00
C GLN A 60 13.08 0.64 -9.59
N PRO A 61 13.87 0.94 -8.55
CA PRO A 61 13.35 1.00 -7.18
C PRO A 61 12.25 2.07 -7.06
N PRO A 62 11.28 1.88 -6.16
CA PRO A 62 10.25 2.88 -5.91
C PRO A 62 10.86 4.17 -5.36
N VAL A 63 10.28 5.30 -5.73
CA VAL A 63 10.77 6.63 -5.34
C VAL A 63 10.05 7.11 -4.08
N VAL A 64 10.82 7.57 -3.10
CA VAL A 64 10.31 8.20 -1.88
C VAL A 64 10.87 9.62 -1.79
N VAL A 65 9.96 10.58 -1.67
CA VAL A 65 10.32 11.99 -1.51
C VAL A 65 10.54 12.31 -0.04
N ILE A 66 11.73 12.78 0.29
CA ILE A 66 12.11 13.16 1.65
C ILE A 66 12.30 14.68 1.70
N PRO A 67 11.68 15.37 2.67
CA PRO A 67 11.82 16.81 2.86
C PRO A 67 13.27 17.22 3.12
N LYS A 68 13.66 18.40 2.62
CA LYS A 68 14.95 18.97 2.98
C LYS A 68 14.94 19.43 4.42
N LYS A 69 16.00 19.06 5.13
CA LYS A 69 16.28 19.53 6.47
C LYS A 69 16.76 21.00 6.42
N PRO A 70 16.24 21.90 7.27
CA PRO A 70 16.83 23.22 7.44
C PRO A 70 18.28 23.09 7.91
N LYS A 71 19.19 23.94 7.40
CA LYS A 71 20.63 23.86 7.67
C LYS A 71 20.99 23.91 9.16
N GLU A 72 20.16 24.54 9.97
CA GLU A 72 20.41 24.74 11.40
C GLU A 72 19.75 23.69 12.30
N THR A 73 19.03 22.73 11.72
CA THR A 73 18.31 21.70 12.48
C THR A 73 19.20 20.46 12.58
N ASN A 74 19.47 19.97 13.80
CA ASN A 74 20.12 18.68 14.04
C ASN A 74 19.06 17.57 14.18
N ASP A 75 19.45 16.30 14.01
CA ASP A 75 18.54 15.15 14.16
C ASP A 75 17.90 15.13 15.56
N GLN A 76 18.66 15.56 16.56
CA GLN A 76 18.23 15.68 17.95
C GLN A 76 17.14 16.76 18.14
N HIS A 77 17.19 17.86 17.39
CA HIS A 77 16.12 18.86 17.39
C HIS A 77 14.82 18.29 16.82
N ILE A 78 14.91 17.50 15.75
CA ILE A 78 13.74 16.84 15.16
C ILE A 78 13.17 15.80 16.13
N LYS A 79 14.04 15.04 16.80
CA LYS A 79 13.62 14.09 17.84
C LYS A 79 12.85 14.78 18.96
N LEU A 80 13.42 15.85 19.52
CA LEU A 80 12.80 16.62 20.60
C LEU A 80 11.45 17.20 20.17
N LEU A 81 11.33 17.68 18.93
CA LEU A 81 10.06 18.15 18.37
C LEU A 81 9.00 17.03 18.32
N ILE A 82 9.37 15.85 17.84
CA ILE A 82 8.48 14.69 17.76
C ILE A 82 8.00 14.30 19.17
N LEU A 83 8.92 14.23 20.13
CA LEU A 83 8.60 13.90 21.52
C LEU A 83 7.68 14.94 22.18
N ASP A 84 7.94 16.23 21.97
CA ASP A 84 7.09 17.31 22.50
C ASP A 84 5.66 17.22 21.94
N HIS A 85 5.51 16.96 20.64
CA HIS A 85 4.19 16.77 20.02
C HIS A 85 3.47 15.54 20.57
N PHE A 86 4.17 14.42 20.77
CA PHE A 86 3.58 13.24 21.40
C PHE A 86 3.14 13.52 22.84
N GLN A 87 3.97 14.22 23.64
CA GLN A 87 3.63 14.60 25.01
C GLN A 87 2.42 15.54 25.08
N ARG A 88 2.33 16.49 24.14
CA ARG A 88 1.20 17.42 24.02
C ARG A 88 -0.02 16.82 23.33
N SER A 89 0.06 15.56 22.88
CA SER A 89 -0.99 14.90 22.06
C SER A 89 -1.37 15.71 20.80
N VAL A 90 -0.39 16.39 20.21
CA VAL A 90 -0.54 17.17 18.96
C VAL A 90 -0.02 16.33 17.79
N ALA A 91 -0.72 16.36 16.67
CA ALA A 91 -0.30 15.64 15.47
C ALA A 91 1.04 16.18 14.94
N VAL A 92 2.02 15.29 14.78
CA VAL A 92 3.29 15.60 14.11
C VAL A 92 3.07 15.58 12.59
N GLY A 93 3.58 16.59 11.89
CA GLY A 93 3.58 16.60 10.43
C GLY A 93 4.37 15.42 9.84
N SER A 94 3.80 14.73 8.85
CA SER A 94 4.44 13.55 8.26
C SER A 94 5.84 13.81 7.70
N ASP A 95 6.11 15.04 7.27
CA ASP A 95 7.39 15.46 6.71
C ASP A 95 8.50 15.54 7.76
N VAL A 96 8.15 15.94 8.99
CA VAL A 96 9.07 15.92 10.15
C VAL A 96 9.48 14.48 10.47
N ILE A 97 8.51 13.57 10.47
CA ILE A 97 8.72 12.13 10.73
C ILE A 97 9.58 11.50 9.64
N LYS A 98 9.26 11.74 8.35
CA LYS A 98 10.06 11.25 7.22
C LYS A 98 11.51 11.71 7.32
N CYS A 99 11.73 12.98 7.66
CA CYS A 99 13.07 13.52 7.84
C CYS A 99 13.83 12.79 8.96
N TYR A 100 13.19 12.60 10.12
CA TYR A 100 13.80 11.88 11.26
C TYR A 100 14.13 10.42 10.93
N LEU A 101 13.14 9.65 10.43
CA LEU A 101 13.32 8.25 10.06
C LEU A 101 14.42 8.09 9.02
N SER A 102 14.49 8.99 8.03
CA SER A 102 15.55 8.94 7.02
C SER A 102 16.95 9.13 7.62
N SER A 103 17.09 10.01 8.61
CA SER A 103 18.37 10.24 9.28
C SER A 103 18.79 9.04 10.13
N VAL A 104 17.85 8.38 10.81
CA VAL A 104 18.15 7.23 11.67
C VAL A 104 18.43 5.98 10.86
N LEU A 105 17.59 5.68 9.86
CA LEU A 105 17.73 4.48 9.02
C LEU A 105 18.99 4.52 8.13
N LYS A 106 19.57 5.70 7.86
CA LYS A 106 20.88 5.81 7.19
C LYS A 106 22.04 5.28 8.03
N LYS A 107 21.90 5.28 9.36
CA LYS A 107 22.97 4.88 10.29
C LYS A 107 23.02 3.37 10.51
N ASP A 108 21.92 2.66 10.25
CA ASP A 108 21.82 1.22 10.42
C ASP A 108 22.35 0.50 9.17
N THR A 109 23.66 0.34 9.11
CA THR A 109 24.38 -0.33 8.02
C THR A 109 24.70 -1.78 8.36
N VAL A 110 24.34 -2.68 7.46
CA VAL A 110 24.66 -4.11 7.55
C VAL A 110 25.39 -4.54 6.29
N LYS A 111 26.41 -5.39 6.41
CA LYS A 111 27.07 -5.98 5.23
C LYS A 111 26.23 -7.10 4.64
N SER A 112 25.97 -7.01 3.34
CA SER A 112 25.28 -8.08 2.63
C SER A 112 26.19 -9.30 2.50
N LYS A 113 25.68 -10.48 2.83
CA LYS A 113 26.43 -11.75 2.69
C LYS A 113 26.45 -12.27 1.26
N GLU A 114 25.45 -11.89 0.47
CA GLU A 114 25.19 -12.39 -0.87
C GLU A 114 24.68 -11.26 -1.76
N LYS A 115 24.64 -11.50 -3.07
CA LYS A 115 24.00 -10.59 -4.00
C LYS A 115 22.49 -10.63 -3.79
N TRP A 116 21.84 -9.47 -3.69
CA TRP A 116 20.40 -9.37 -3.55
C TRP A 116 19.76 -8.65 -4.74
N MET A 117 18.82 -9.33 -5.39
CA MET A 117 17.97 -8.80 -6.45
C MET A 117 16.52 -9.22 -6.21
N SER A 118 15.56 -8.34 -6.49
CA SER A 118 14.13 -8.62 -6.38
C SER A 118 13.37 -7.96 -7.53
N PHE A 119 12.46 -8.69 -8.18
CA PHE A 119 11.69 -8.19 -9.35
C PHE A 119 12.54 -7.56 -10.46
N GLY A 120 13.79 -8.01 -10.62
CA GLY A 120 14.75 -7.44 -11.57
C GLY A 120 15.43 -6.13 -11.12
N VAL A 121 15.09 -5.62 -9.95
CA VAL A 121 15.77 -4.50 -9.27
C VAL A 121 16.98 -5.05 -8.52
N LYS A 122 18.16 -4.56 -8.84
CA LYS A 122 19.38 -4.84 -8.07
C LYS A 122 19.35 -4.02 -6.79
N ILE A 123 19.42 -4.67 -5.63
CA ILE A 123 19.43 -4.03 -4.31
C ILE A 123 20.88 -3.85 -3.84
N CYS A 124 21.68 -4.92 -3.86
CA CYS A 124 23.10 -4.88 -3.48
C CYS A 124 23.89 -6.03 -4.09
N GLU A 125 25.21 -5.86 -4.15
CA GLU A 125 26.17 -6.95 -4.39
C GLU A 125 26.63 -7.59 -3.07
N LYS A 126 27.32 -8.72 -3.19
CA LYS A 126 27.95 -9.39 -2.05
C LYS A 126 28.98 -8.47 -1.38
N GLU A 127 28.98 -8.46 -0.04
CA GLU A 127 29.86 -7.66 0.84
C GLU A 127 29.67 -6.14 0.77
N GLU A 128 28.60 -5.67 0.12
CA GLU A 128 28.22 -4.26 0.09
C GLU A 128 27.49 -3.85 1.38
N ASP A 129 27.76 -2.63 1.87
CA ASP A 129 27.03 -2.06 3.00
C ASP A 129 25.62 -1.66 2.53
N ILE A 130 24.61 -2.27 3.15
CA ILE A 130 23.21 -1.99 2.87
C ILE A 130 22.56 -1.28 4.06
N THR A 131 21.63 -0.39 3.74
CA THR A 131 20.72 0.23 4.72
C THR A 131 19.29 -0.12 4.35
N PRO A 132 18.31 0.01 5.26
CA PRO A 132 16.90 -0.10 4.91
C PRO A 132 16.48 0.81 3.75
N LEU A 133 17.18 1.93 3.57
CA LEU A 133 16.93 2.90 2.50
C LEU A 133 17.53 2.49 1.15
N SER A 134 18.39 1.47 1.09
CA SER A 134 18.95 0.95 -0.17
C SER A 134 17.90 0.29 -1.06
N LEU A 135 16.71 -0.01 -0.53
CA LEU A 135 15.57 -0.60 -1.27
C LEU A 135 14.79 0.43 -2.10
N ILE A 136 14.99 1.73 -1.85
CA ILE A 136 14.21 2.82 -2.41
C ILE A 136 15.11 3.89 -3.03
N LYS A 137 14.58 4.62 -4.01
CA LYS A 137 15.24 5.83 -4.51
C LYS A 137 14.76 7.02 -3.70
N ILE A 138 15.68 7.73 -3.07
CA ILE A 138 15.37 8.95 -2.31
C ILE A 138 15.49 10.16 -3.24
N GLU A 139 14.43 10.95 -3.31
CA GLU A 139 14.46 12.27 -3.95
C GLU A 139 14.18 13.34 -2.90
N GLU A 140 14.91 14.45 -2.95
CA GLU A 140 14.67 15.57 -2.03
C GLU A 140 13.53 16.44 -2.56
N GLY A 141 12.51 16.70 -1.75
CA GLY A 141 11.39 17.54 -2.16
C GLY A 141 10.63 18.14 -0.99
N GLY A 142 10.28 19.42 -1.09
CA GLY A 142 9.68 20.17 0.01
C GLY A 142 10.70 20.62 1.07
N SER A 143 10.22 21.43 2.02
CA SER A 143 11.01 21.87 3.18
C SER A 143 10.20 21.62 4.44
N VAL A 144 10.85 21.09 5.47
CA VAL A 144 10.28 21.13 6.81
C VAL A 144 10.19 22.61 7.21
N GLN A 145 9.05 23.03 7.77
CA GLN A 145 8.91 24.39 8.31
C GLN A 145 9.95 24.60 9.43
N GLU A 146 10.43 25.82 9.59
CA GLU A 146 11.40 26.14 10.63
C GLU A 146 10.83 25.75 12.00
N ILE A 147 11.60 24.94 12.71
CA ILE A 147 11.23 24.44 14.02
C ILE A 147 11.65 25.50 15.03
N ASP A 148 10.68 26.06 15.76
CA ASP A 148 10.95 27.02 16.82
C ASP A 148 11.78 26.37 17.94
N LYS A 149 13.04 26.85 18.09
CA LYS A 149 14.04 26.29 19.00
C LYS A 149 13.77 26.65 20.47
N THR A 150 12.85 27.58 20.74
CA THR A 150 12.68 28.18 22.09
C THR A 150 11.98 27.28 23.11
N SER A 151 11.37 26.16 22.68
CA SER A 151 10.48 25.34 23.53
C SER A 151 11.01 23.95 23.91
N LEU A 152 12.15 23.53 23.40
CA LEU A 152 12.63 22.14 23.53
C LEU A 152 13.46 21.99 24.81
N LYS A 153 13.05 21.07 25.71
CA LYS A 153 13.77 20.75 26.95
C LYS A 153 15.19 20.22 26.64
N SER A 154 16.12 20.48 27.56
CA SER A 154 17.57 20.27 27.46
C SER A 154 18.01 18.90 26.92
N GLU A 155 19.13 18.92 26.20
CA GLU A 155 19.75 17.81 25.44
C GLU A 155 20.17 16.59 26.28
N ASP A 156 20.18 16.71 27.62
CA ASP A 156 20.91 15.80 28.52
C ASP A 156 20.22 14.48 28.87
N ASP A 157 18.91 14.30 28.60
CA ASP A 157 18.15 13.18 29.20
C ASP A 157 17.61 12.15 28.19
N ILE A 158 18.15 12.12 26.97
CA ILE A 158 17.63 11.26 25.91
C ILE A 158 18.51 10.01 25.76
N THR A 159 18.22 9.02 26.58
CA THR A 159 18.75 7.65 26.41
C THR A 159 17.90 6.87 25.40
N ASP A 160 18.61 6.29 24.43
CA ASP A 160 18.17 5.32 23.42
C ASP A 160 17.14 5.79 22.37
N ASP A 161 17.58 5.89 21.11
CA ASP A 161 16.75 6.20 19.93
C ASP A 161 15.87 5.01 19.48
N ARG A 162 16.16 3.80 20.00
CA ARG A 162 15.62 2.53 19.47
C ARG A 162 14.10 2.37 19.57
N TRP A 163 13.43 3.06 20.49
CA TRP A 163 11.98 2.92 20.68
C TRP A 163 11.16 3.92 19.86
N LEU A 164 11.78 4.97 19.34
CA LEU A 164 11.10 6.02 18.56
C LEU A 164 11.07 5.68 17.06
N VAL A 165 11.82 4.67 16.64
CA VAL A 165 11.96 4.19 15.25
C VAL A 165 11.10 2.97 15.02
#